data_AF-A0A4Z2HAM6-F1
#
_entry.id   AF-A0A4Z2HAM6-F1
#
_cell.length_a   1.000
_cell.length_b   1.000
_cell.length_c   1.000
_cell.angle_alpha   90.00
_cell.angle_beta   90.00
_cell.angle_gamma   90.00
#
_symmetry.space_group_name_H-M   'P 1'
#
loop_
_entity.id
_entity.type
_entity.pdbx_description
1 polymer ?
#
loop_
_entity_poly.entity_id
_entity_poly.type
_entity_poly.pdbx_seq_one_letter_code
_entity_poly.pdbx_strand_id
1 'polypeptide(L)'
;MTMSILGHYNNFFFAAHLLDIAMGFKTLRTILSSVTHNGKQLVLTVGLLAVVVYLYTVVAFNFFRKFYNKGEDGELPDMKCDDMLTCYMFHMYVGVRAGGGIGDQIEDPAGDEYEIYRIIFDITFFFFVIVILLAIIQGLIIDAFGELRDQQEQVKEDMEVRRHTLCTITRVVDVLCSFTEL
;
A
#
# COMPACT_ATOMS: atom_id res chain seq x y z
N MET A 1 16.12 0.32 -24.63
CA MET A 1 16.30 -0.30 -25.97
C MET A 1 15.42 -1.51 -26.22
N THR A 2 15.38 -2.51 -25.33
CA THR A 2 14.50 -3.70 -25.48
C THR A 2 13.02 -3.33 -25.58
N MET A 3 12.57 -2.38 -24.75
CA MET A 3 11.19 -1.88 -24.78
C MET A 3 10.84 -1.12 -26.08
N SER A 4 11.83 -0.50 -26.75
CA SER A 4 11.64 0.25 -27.98
C SER A 4 11.42 -0.68 -29.18
N ILE A 5 12.07 -1.84 -29.18
CA ILE A 5 11.91 -2.89 -30.19
C ILE A 5 10.55 -3.58 -30.02
N LEU A 6 10.13 -3.84 -28.77
CA LEU A 6 8.81 -4.38 -28.44
C LEU A 6 7.65 -3.41 -28.76
N GLY A 7 7.90 -2.09 -28.74
CA GLY A 7 6.94 -1.06 -29.18
C GLY A 7 6.52 -1.19 -30.63
N HIS A 8 7.36 -1.75 -31.49
CA HIS A 8 7.00 -2.00 -32.89
C HIS A 8 6.01 -3.16 -33.06
N TYR A 9 5.91 -4.06 -32.07
CA TYR A 9 4.91 -5.13 -32.05
C TYR A 9 3.58 -4.69 -31.42
N ASN A 10 3.62 -3.78 -30.44
CA ASN A 10 2.41 -3.24 -29.82
C ASN A 10 2.65 -1.81 -29.32
N ASN A 11 1.77 -0.88 -29.71
CA ASN A 11 1.84 0.54 -29.36
C ASN A 11 1.88 0.80 -27.84
N PHE A 12 1.44 -0.15 -27.00
CA PHE A 12 1.44 0.01 -25.54
C PHE A 12 2.85 0.18 -24.93
N PHE A 13 3.89 -0.42 -25.53
CA PHE A 13 5.26 -0.33 -24.99
C PHE A 13 5.92 1.05 -25.19
N PHE A 14 5.34 1.91 -26.04
CA PHE A 14 5.75 3.32 -26.08
C PHE A 14 5.33 4.08 -24.83
N ALA A 15 4.22 3.72 -24.18
CA ALA A 15 3.80 4.33 -22.91
C ALA A 15 4.79 4.05 -21.77
N ALA A 16 5.44 2.88 -21.78
CA ALA A 16 6.47 2.53 -20.79
C ALA A 16 7.70 3.45 -20.84
N HIS A 17 8.03 4.04 -22.01
CA HIS A 17 9.12 5.00 -22.12
C HIS A 17 8.81 6.32 -21.38
N LEU A 18 7.53 6.69 -21.30
CA LEU A 18 7.11 7.89 -20.57
C LEU A 18 7.39 7.75 -19.07
N LEU A 19 7.18 6.54 -18.51
CA LEU A 19 7.47 6.23 -17.12
C LEU A 19 8.98 6.27 -16.83
N ASP A 20 9.81 5.77 -17.75
CA ASP A 20 11.27 5.81 -17.63
C ASP A 20 11.80 7.27 -17.65
N ILE A 21 11.25 8.12 -18.53
CA ILE A 21 11.56 9.56 -18.56
C ILE A 21 11.11 10.24 -17.26
N ALA A 22 9.91 9.92 -16.74
CA ALA A 22 9.41 10.48 -15.48
C ALA A 22 10.30 10.10 -14.28
N MET A 23 10.86 8.89 -14.28
CA MET A 23 11.81 8.44 -13.26
C MET A 23 13.20 9.10 -13.35
N GLY A 24 13.48 9.81 -14.45
CA GLY A 24 14.67 10.65 -14.60
C GLY A 24 14.68 11.87 -13.67
N PHE A 25 13.52 12.31 -13.17
CA PHE A 25 13.43 13.43 -12.23
C PHE A 25 13.83 13.01 -10.81
N LYS A 26 14.81 13.72 -10.24
CA LYS A 26 15.32 13.46 -8.88
C LYS A 26 14.21 13.45 -7.82
N THR A 27 13.24 14.36 -7.92
CA THR A 27 12.12 14.45 -6.96
C THR A 27 11.23 13.21 -6.97
N LEU A 28 10.81 12.74 -8.16
CA LEU A 28 9.95 11.56 -8.29
C LEU A 28 10.67 10.30 -7.82
N ARG A 29 11.98 10.18 -8.12
CA ARG A 29 12.80 9.07 -7.65
C ARG A 29 12.87 9.01 -6.12
N THR A 30 12.98 10.15 -5.44
CA THR A 30 12.94 10.20 -3.97
C THR A 30 11.58 9.76 -3.43
N ILE A 31 10.47 10.20 -4.03
CA ILE A 31 9.12 9.79 -3.62
C ILE A 31 8.95 8.27 -3.77
N LEU A 32 9.34 7.70 -4.91
CA LEU A 32 9.25 6.26 -5.12
C LEU A 32 10.16 5.50 -4.15
N SER A 33 11.38 5.99 -3.93
CA SER A 33 12.33 5.40 -2.97
C SER A 33 11.80 5.45 -1.53
N SER A 34 10.97 6.43 -1.18
CA SER A 34 10.29 6.50 0.11
C SER A 34 9.40 5.29 0.32
N VAL A 35 8.54 5.01 -0.66
CA VAL A 35 7.55 3.93 -0.58
C VAL A 35 8.23 2.57 -0.61
N THR A 36 9.33 2.42 -1.36
CA THR A 36 10.07 1.16 -1.42
C THR A 36 11.06 0.96 -0.26
N HIS A 37 11.36 1.98 0.54
CA HIS A 37 12.27 1.88 1.69
C HIS A 37 11.81 0.81 2.69
N ASN A 38 10.51 0.82 2.99
CA ASN A 38 9.85 -0.15 3.89
C ASN A 38 9.11 -1.26 3.14
N GLY A 39 9.50 -1.55 1.90
CA GLY A 39 8.80 -2.47 1.00
C GLY A 39 8.60 -3.88 1.56
N LYS A 40 9.55 -4.39 2.38
CA LYS A 40 9.41 -5.70 3.04
C LYS A 40 8.23 -5.73 4.01
N GLN A 41 8.07 -4.68 4.82
CA GLN A 41 6.95 -4.57 5.76
C GLN A 41 5.62 -4.39 5.03
N LEU A 42 5.62 -3.59 3.96
CA LEU A 42 4.44 -3.40 3.12
C LEU A 42 3.96 -4.73 2.51
N VAL A 43 4.86 -5.51 1.92
CA VAL A 43 4.54 -6.83 1.34
C VAL A 43 4.02 -7.80 2.40
N LEU A 44 4.63 -7.83 3.60
CA LEU A 44 4.14 -8.65 4.70
C LEU A 44 2.74 -8.24 5.16
N THR A 45 2.47 -6.93 5.22
CA THR A 45 1.16 -6.39 5.63
C THR A 45 0.08 -6.70 4.60
N VAL A 46 0.37 -6.57 3.30
CA VAL A 46 -0.53 -6.98 2.21
C VAL A 46 -0.75 -8.49 2.22
N GLY A 47 0.29 -9.28 2.54
CA GLY A 47 0.15 -10.72 2.74
C GLY A 47 -0.78 -11.07 3.90
N LEU A 48 -0.66 -10.38 5.04
CA LEU A 48 -1.56 -10.53 6.18
C LEU A 48 -3.01 -10.18 5.81
N LEU A 49 -3.22 -9.09 5.07
CA LEU A 49 -4.52 -8.71 4.53
C LEU A 49 -5.13 -9.82 3.68
N ALA A 50 -4.37 -10.37 2.73
CA ALA A 50 -4.83 -11.46 1.87
C ALA A 50 -5.25 -12.70 2.69
N VAL A 51 -4.48 -13.07 3.72
CA VAL A 51 -4.80 -14.20 4.61
C VAL A 51 -6.06 -13.94 5.42
N VAL A 52 -6.22 -12.75 6.00
CA VAL A 52 -7.42 -12.40 6.77
C VAL A 52 -8.66 -12.43 5.88
N VAL A 53 -8.59 -11.80 4.70
CA VAL A 53 -9.70 -11.81 3.74
C VAL A 53 -10.04 -13.24 3.31
N TYR A 54 -9.04 -14.10 3.07
CA TYR A 54 -9.27 -15.50 2.74
C TYR A 54 -10.02 -16.27 3.84
N LEU A 55 -9.69 -16.05 5.12
CA LEU A 55 -10.43 -16.65 6.23
C LEU A 55 -11.90 -16.22 6.24
N TYR A 56 -12.17 -14.92 6.03
CA TYR A 56 -13.55 -14.42 5.89
C TYR A 56 -14.25 -15.04 4.67
N THR A 57 -13.56 -15.21 3.54
CA THR A 57 -14.12 -15.89 2.36
C THR A 57 -14.49 -17.34 2.65
N VAL A 58 -13.65 -18.10 3.37
CA VAL A 58 -13.95 -19.50 3.73
C VAL A 58 -15.21 -19.56 4.59
N VAL A 59 -15.35 -18.68 5.57
CA VAL A 59 -16.54 -18.60 6.42
C VAL A 59 -17.77 -18.22 5.60
N ALA A 60 -17.67 -17.21 4.73
CA ALA A 60 -18.75 -16.79 3.84
C ALA A 60 -19.19 -17.91 2.88
N PHE A 61 -18.23 -18.63 2.30
CA PHE A 61 -18.50 -19.71 1.35
C PHE A 61 -19.18 -20.92 2.00
N ASN A 62 -18.83 -21.26 3.25
CA ASN A 62 -19.42 -22.41 3.94
C ASN A 62 -20.78 -22.10 4.56
N PHE A 63 -20.95 -20.92 5.16
CA PHE A 63 -22.15 -20.60 5.94
C PHE A 63 -23.12 -19.66 5.22
N PHE A 64 -22.60 -18.68 4.47
CA PHE A 64 -23.39 -17.60 3.89
C PHE A 64 -23.58 -17.71 2.37
N ARG A 65 -23.27 -18.84 1.75
CA ARG A 65 -23.35 -19.04 0.28
C ARG A 65 -24.67 -18.59 -0.34
N LYS A 66 -25.80 -18.84 0.35
CA LYS A 66 -27.14 -18.47 -0.11
C LYS A 66 -27.36 -16.95 -0.29
N PHE A 67 -26.61 -16.12 0.41
CA PHE A 67 -26.73 -14.66 0.34
C PHE A 67 -25.94 -14.04 -0.83
N TYR A 68 -24.92 -14.75 -1.31
CA TYR A 68 -24.06 -14.30 -2.42
C TYR A 68 -24.54 -14.77 -3.78
N ASN A 69 -25.44 -15.75 -3.78
CA ASN A 69 -25.94 -16.44 -4.96
C ASN A 69 -27.44 -16.17 -5.08
N LYS A 70 -27.80 -14.99 -5.60
CA LYS A 70 -29.16 -14.67 -6.02
C LYS A 70 -29.17 -14.32 -7.50
N GLY A 71 -30.04 -15.00 -8.25
CA GLY A 71 -30.43 -14.57 -9.59
C GLY A 71 -31.72 -13.79 -9.48
N GLU A 72 -31.78 -12.63 -10.14
CA GLU A 72 -33.07 -12.04 -10.45
C GLU A 72 -33.86 -13.01 -11.33
N ASP A 73 -35.14 -13.19 -11.02
CA ASP A 73 -36.06 -14.04 -11.76
C ASP A 73 -36.15 -13.60 -13.23
N GLY A 74 -35.33 -14.19 -14.11
CA GLY A 74 -35.40 -14.00 -15.56
C GLY A 74 -34.08 -13.75 -16.30
N GLU A 75 -32.97 -13.47 -15.61
CA GLU A 75 -31.63 -13.35 -16.21
C GLU A 75 -30.61 -14.28 -15.52
N LEU A 76 -29.48 -14.52 -16.20
CA LEU A 76 -28.40 -15.38 -15.71
C LEU A 76 -28.03 -14.99 -14.26
N PRO A 77 -28.05 -15.93 -13.30
CA PRO A 77 -27.80 -15.60 -11.91
C PRO A 77 -26.37 -15.07 -11.75
N ASP A 78 -26.22 -13.90 -11.13
CA ASP A 78 -24.92 -13.30 -10.87
C ASP A 78 -24.28 -13.95 -9.64
N MET A 79 -23.89 -15.21 -9.80
CA MET A 79 -23.35 -16.05 -8.74
C MET A 79 -21.96 -15.55 -8.33
N LYS A 80 -21.88 -14.80 -7.22
CA LYS A 80 -20.60 -14.26 -6.72
C LYS A 80 -19.75 -15.30 -5.98
N CYS A 81 -20.37 -16.36 -5.45
CA CYS A 81 -19.69 -17.39 -4.66
C CYS A 81 -20.07 -18.82 -5.09
N ASP A 82 -19.99 -19.11 -6.39
CA ASP A 82 -20.06 -20.50 -6.89
C ASP A 82 -18.76 -21.25 -6.69
N ASP A 83 -17.65 -20.64 -7.11
CA ASP A 83 -16.31 -21.14 -6.89
C ASP A 83 -15.61 -20.39 -5.76
N MET A 84 -14.77 -21.10 -5.01
CA MET A 84 -13.98 -20.52 -3.93
C MET A 84 -13.08 -19.37 -4.42
N LEU A 85 -12.52 -19.50 -5.63
CA LEU A 85 -11.66 -18.47 -6.22
C LEU A 85 -12.46 -17.21 -6.59
N THR A 86 -13.65 -17.37 -7.18
CA THR A 86 -14.52 -16.26 -7.54
C THR A 86 -14.98 -15.51 -6.30
N CYS A 87 -15.36 -16.25 -5.25
CA CYS A 87 -15.74 -15.68 -3.96
C CYS A 87 -14.59 -14.90 -3.31
N TYR A 88 -13.37 -15.44 -3.36
CA TYR A 88 -12.17 -14.77 -2.84
C TYR A 88 -11.85 -13.50 -3.63
N MET A 89 -11.88 -13.57 -4.98
CA MET A 89 -11.68 -12.41 -5.84
C MET A 89 -12.72 -11.32 -5.57
N PHE A 90 -13.98 -11.69 -5.32
CA PHE A 90 -15.03 -10.75 -4.94
C PHE A 90 -14.71 -10.04 -3.62
N HIS A 91 -14.33 -10.77 -2.57
CA HIS A 91 -13.96 -10.17 -1.28
C HIS A 91 -12.72 -9.26 -1.40
N MET A 92 -11.73 -9.66 -2.20
CA MET A 92 -10.51 -8.88 -2.40
C MET A 92 -10.75 -7.62 -3.25
N TYR A 93 -11.56 -7.72 -4.30
CA TYR A 93 -11.80 -6.63 -5.25
C TYR A 93 -12.86 -5.64 -4.76
N VAL A 94 -14.00 -6.15 -4.29
CA VAL A 94 -15.14 -5.36 -3.82
C VAL A 94 -15.03 -5.12 -2.32
N GLY A 95 -14.82 -6.17 -1.52
CA GLY A 95 -14.84 -6.06 -0.05
C GLY A 95 -13.79 -5.11 0.52
N VAL A 96 -12.54 -5.17 0.06
CA VAL A 96 -11.45 -4.27 0.53
C VAL A 96 -11.60 -2.84 -0.02
N ARG A 97 -12.29 -2.67 -1.16
CA ARG A 97 -12.45 -1.36 -1.81
C ARG A 97 -13.70 -0.62 -1.34
N ALA A 98 -14.75 -1.34 -0.98
CA ALA A 98 -15.99 -0.77 -0.47
C ALA A 98 -15.71 -0.12 0.89
N GLY A 99 -15.98 1.17 0.99
CA GLY A 99 -15.67 1.97 2.19
C GLY A 99 -16.40 1.51 3.45
N GLY A 100 -17.58 0.90 3.35
CA GLY A 100 -18.34 0.31 4.46
C GLY A 100 -18.13 -1.19 4.66
N GLY A 101 -17.21 -1.81 3.90
CA GLY A 101 -16.97 -3.25 3.92
C GLY A 101 -17.91 -4.04 3.00
N ILE A 102 -18.03 -5.34 3.24
CA ILE A 102 -18.71 -6.25 2.31
C ILE A 102 -20.24 -6.22 2.39
N GLY A 103 -20.79 -5.71 3.50
CA GLY A 103 -22.23 -5.54 3.70
C GLY A 103 -22.88 -4.54 2.75
N ASP A 104 -22.11 -3.57 2.22
CA ASP A 104 -22.63 -2.55 1.27
C ASP A 104 -23.01 -3.12 -0.12
N GLN A 105 -22.55 -4.34 -0.42
CA GLN A 105 -22.59 -4.91 -1.77
C GLN A 105 -23.38 -6.21 -1.84
N ILE A 106 -23.93 -6.63 -0.71
CA ILE A 106 -24.73 -7.84 -0.57
C ILE A 106 -26.10 -7.40 -0.06
N GLU A 107 -27.14 -8.16 -0.40
CA GLU A 107 -28.50 -7.84 0.04
C GLU A 107 -28.62 -7.74 1.56
N ASP A 108 -29.60 -6.95 1.98
CA ASP A 108 -29.93 -6.77 3.39
C ASP A 108 -30.21 -8.12 4.08
N PRO A 109 -29.65 -8.36 5.28
CA PRO A 109 -29.82 -9.62 5.99
C PRO A 109 -31.21 -9.80 6.62
N ALA A 110 -32.13 -8.84 6.42
CA ALA A 110 -33.41 -8.77 7.10
C ALA A 110 -34.33 -9.94 6.73
N GLY A 111 -34.77 -10.70 7.74
CA GLY A 111 -35.79 -11.74 7.59
C GLY A 111 -35.28 -13.17 7.38
N ASP A 112 -33.99 -13.43 7.62
CA ASP A 112 -33.42 -14.79 7.60
C ASP A 112 -32.93 -15.24 8.98
N GLU A 113 -32.92 -16.56 9.23
CA GLU A 113 -32.50 -17.14 10.53
C GLU A 113 -31.05 -16.79 10.92
N TYR A 114 -30.21 -16.45 9.95
CA TYR A 114 -28.80 -16.10 10.17
C TYR A 114 -28.51 -14.60 10.20
N GLU A 115 -29.54 -13.75 10.31
CA GLU A 115 -29.41 -12.28 10.29
C GLU A 115 -28.36 -11.76 11.29
N ILE A 116 -28.42 -12.20 12.55
CA ILE A 116 -27.49 -11.76 13.61
C ILE A 116 -26.05 -12.16 13.29
N TYR A 117 -25.84 -13.39 12.82
CA TYR A 117 -24.50 -13.87 12.46
C TYR A 117 -23.94 -13.10 11.27
N ARG A 118 -24.79 -12.70 10.32
CA ARG A 118 -24.42 -11.92 9.16
C ARG A 118 -24.02 -10.49 9.54
N ILE A 119 -24.78 -9.84 10.42
CA ILE A 119 -24.44 -8.50 10.94
C ILE A 119 -23.09 -8.52 11.66
N ILE A 120 -22.86 -9.51 12.54
CA ILE A 120 -21.58 -9.64 13.24
C ILE A 120 -20.43 -9.86 12.25
N PHE A 121 -20.64 -10.68 11.22
CA PHE A 121 -19.65 -10.92 10.17
C PHE A 121 -19.29 -9.63 9.41
N ASP A 122 -20.29 -8.84 8.99
CA ASP A 122 -20.06 -7.61 8.23
C ASP A 122 -19.35 -6.53 9.09
N ILE A 123 -19.76 -6.37 10.36
CA ILE A 123 -19.14 -5.41 11.29
C ILE A 123 -17.70 -5.80 11.63
N THR A 124 -17.42 -7.08 11.86
CA THR A 124 -16.05 -7.54 12.14
C THR A 124 -15.15 -7.41 10.92
N PHE A 125 -15.65 -7.73 9.72
CA PHE A 125 -14.93 -7.49 8.48
C PHE A 125 -14.57 -6.01 8.30
N PHE A 126 -15.53 -5.10 8.50
CA PHE A 126 -15.29 -3.65 8.42
C PHE A 126 -14.22 -3.19 9.43
N PHE A 127 -14.32 -3.59 10.69
CA PHE A 127 -13.39 -3.16 11.72
C PHE A 127 -11.96 -3.70 11.49
N PHE A 128 -11.80 -4.99 11.21
CA PHE A 128 -10.47 -5.57 11.05
C PHE A 128 -9.83 -5.20 9.72
N VAL A 129 -10.56 -5.28 8.60
CA VAL A 129 -9.99 -5.12 7.26
C VAL A 129 -9.91 -3.65 6.87
N ILE A 130 -11.00 -2.90 7.03
CA ILE A 130 -11.06 -1.51 6.57
C ILE A 130 -10.44 -0.58 7.61
N VAL A 131 -10.87 -0.65 8.87
CA VAL A 131 -10.41 0.29 9.90
C VAL A 131 -8.98 0.01 10.34
N ILE A 132 -8.63 -1.25 10.66
CA ILE A 132 -7.29 -1.57 11.18
C ILE A 132 -6.27 -1.75 10.05
N LEU A 133 -6.48 -2.69 9.12
CA LEU A 133 -5.44 -3.05 8.14
C LEU A 133 -5.15 -1.93 7.14
N LEU A 134 -6.17 -1.22 6.61
CA LEU A 134 -5.89 -0.09 5.72
C LEU A 134 -5.23 1.09 6.46
N ALA A 135 -5.58 1.33 7.73
CA ALA A 135 -4.91 2.35 8.53
C ALA A 135 -3.44 2.01 8.79
N ILE A 136 -3.09 0.74 8.98
CA ILE A 136 -1.68 0.30 9.08
C ILE A 136 -0.93 0.58 7.77
N ILE A 137 -1.52 0.26 6.61
CA ILE A 137 -0.87 0.51 5.31
C ILE A 137 -0.62 2.01 5.10
N GLN A 138 -1.62 2.85 5.40
CA GLN A 138 -1.46 4.31 5.32
C GLN A 138 -0.43 4.81 6.34
N GLY A 139 -0.43 4.27 7.56
CA GLY A 139 0.53 4.56 8.61
C GLY A 139 1.97 4.26 8.19
N LEU A 140 2.23 3.12 7.55
CA LEU A 140 3.56 2.75 7.04
C LEU A 140 4.06 3.70 5.94
N ILE A 141 3.14 4.21 5.09
CA ILE A 141 3.49 5.20 4.07
C ILE A 141 3.87 6.53 4.73
N ILE A 142 3.09 6.98 5.74
CA ILE A 142 3.36 8.22 6.48
C ILE A 142 4.70 8.11 7.23
N ASP A 143 4.95 6.98 7.90
CA ASP A 143 6.20 6.72 8.61
C ASP A 143 7.41 6.76 7.68
N ALA A 144 7.31 6.13 6.50
CA ALA A 144 8.37 6.18 5.49
C ALA A 144 8.65 7.61 4.99
N PHE A 145 7.62 8.45 4.84
CA PHE A 145 7.82 9.86 4.52
C PHE A 145 8.41 10.67 5.69
N GLY A 146 8.07 10.30 6.92
CA GLY A 146 8.67 10.84 8.15
C GLY A 146 10.17 10.58 8.22
N GLU A 147 10.59 9.33 8.03
CA GLU A 147 11.99 8.92 8.06
C GLU A 147 12.83 9.65 6.98
N LEU A 148 12.29 9.81 5.77
CA LEU A 148 12.98 10.58 4.73
C LEU A 148 13.18 12.06 5.11
N ARG A 149 12.23 12.66 5.82
CA ARG A 149 12.36 14.04 6.28
C ARG A 149 13.48 14.15 7.31
N ASP A 150 13.52 13.21 8.25
CA ASP A 150 14.53 13.18 9.31
C ASP A 150 15.94 12.94 8.74
N GLN A 151 16.09 12.08 7.72
CA GLN A 151 17.37 11.90 7.00
C GLN A 151 17.85 13.18 6.31
N GLN A 152 16.94 13.96 5.72
CA GLN A 152 17.32 15.24 5.08
C GLN A 152 17.77 16.27 6.11
N GLU A 153 17.14 16.29 7.28
CA GLU A 153 17.50 17.18 8.38
C GLU A 153 18.87 16.80 8.96
N GLN A 154 19.13 15.50 9.20
CA GLN A 154 20.43 15.01 9.65
C GLN A 154 21.57 15.33 8.68
N VAL A 155 21.39 15.15 7.37
CA VAL A 155 22.43 15.50 6.39
C VAL A 155 22.72 17.01 6.39
N LYS A 156 21.70 17.83 6.62
CA LYS A 156 21.87 19.29 6.73
C LYS A 156 22.66 19.65 7.99
N GLU A 157 22.32 19.06 9.13
CA GLU A 157 23.05 19.26 10.40
C GLU A 157 24.50 18.78 10.29
N ASP A 158 24.75 17.59 9.74
CA ASP A 158 26.10 17.05 9.53
C ASP A 158 26.96 17.96 8.64
N MET A 159 26.38 18.57 7.62
CA MET A 159 27.07 19.54 6.75
C MET A 159 27.39 20.84 7.48
N GLU A 160 26.54 21.28 8.40
CA GLU A 160 26.79 22.44 9.26
C GLU A 160 27.86 22.14 10.31
N VAL A 161 27.79 20.98 10.97
CA VAL A 161 28.79 20.51 11.93
C VAL A 161 30.15 20.35 11.26
N ARG A 162 30.26 19.66 10.12
CA ARG A 162 31.54 19.50 9.39
C ARG A 162 32.13 20.83 8.97
N ARG A 163 31.30 21.78 8.54
CA ARG A 163 31.75 23.14 8.20
C ARG A 163 32.34 23.84 9.43
N HIS A 164 31.68 23.73 10.58
CA HIS A 164 32.17 24.30 11.82
C HIS A 164 33.49 23.65 12.27
N THR A 165 33.58 22.33 12.18
CA THR A 165 34.80 21.57 12.49
C THR A 165 35.94 21.97 11.56
N LEU A 166 35.70 22.09 10.25
CA LEU A 166 36.72 22.53 9.29
C LEU A 166 37.21 23.93 9.59
N CYS A 167 36.32 24.91 9.80
CA CYS A 167 36.71 26.28 10.17
C CYS A 167 37.51 26.34 11.48
N THR A 168 37.18 25.49 12.44
CA THR A 168 37.91 25.41 13.72
C THR A 168 39.32 24.86 13.50
N ILE A 169 39.47 23.80 12.69
CA ILE A 169 40.79 23.25 12.33
C ILE A 169 41.62 24.26 11.54
N THR A 170 41.05 24.92 10.52
CA THR A 170 41.77 25.93 9.73
C THR A 170 42.26 27.07 10.61
N ARG A 171 41.42 27.61 11.52
CA ARG A 171 41.84 28.65 12.47
C ARG A 171 42.97 28.19 13.41
N VAL A 172 42.90 26.96 13.91
CA VAL A 172 43.95 26.41 14.79
C VAL A 172 45.27 26.25 14.03
N VAL A 173 45.21 25.80 12.77
CA VAL A 173 46.38 25.70 11.89
C VAL A 173 46.95 27.08 11.57
N ASP A 174 46.13 28.08 11.27
CA ASP A 174 46.58 29.46 11.00
C ASP A 174 47.27 30.09 12.22
N VAL A 175 46.73 29.87 13.43
CA VAL A 175 47.33 30.34 14.69
C VAL A 175 48.65 29.62 15.00
N LEU A 176 48.73 28.31 14.77
CA LEU A 176 49.98 27.55 14.93
C LEU A 176 51.03 28.00 13.92
N CYS A 177 50.65 28.26 12.66
CA CYS A 177 51.56 28.70 11.62
C CYS A 177 52.20 30.07 11.95
N SER A 178 51.42 31.02 12.49
CA SER A 178 51.93 32.31 13.00
C SER A 178 52.91 32.19 14.17
N PHE A 179 52.88 31.08 14.92
CA PHE A 179 53.81 30.84 16.04
C PHE A 179 55.14 30.22 15.59
N THR A 180 55.18 29.59 14.41
CA THR A 180 56.40 28.99 13.83
C THR A 180 57.23 29.94 12.97
N GLU A 181 56.69 31.09 12.58
CA GLU A 181 57.42 32.15 11.83
C GLU A 181 58.09 33.21 12.74
N LEU A 182 58.14 32.97 14.06
CA LEU A 182 58.88 33.74 15.08
C LEU A 182 60.06 32.93 15.61
#